data_AF-A0A316QWG7-F1
#
_entry.id   AF-A0A316QWG7-F1
#
_cell.length_a   1.000
_cell.length_b   1.000
_cell.length_c   1.000
_cell.angle_alpha   90.00
_cell.angle_beta   90.00
_cell.angle_gamma   90.00
#
_symmetry.space_group_name_H-M   'P 1'
#
loop_
_entity.id
_entity.type
_entity.pdbx_description
1 polymer ?
#
loop_
_entity_poly.entity_id
_entity_poly.type
_entity_poly.pdbx_seq_one_letter_code
_entity_poly.pdbx_strand_id
1 'polypeptide(L)' 'RGSVMNPCDHPHGGGEGKSPVGRPGPVTPWGKPALGYKTRKTKNVNDKFIVRRRDGK' A
#
# COMPACT_ATOMS: atom_id res chain seq x y z
N ARG A 1 -13.57 5.41 -2.40
CA ARG A 1 -12.81 4.14 -2.19
C ARG A 1 -12.29 3.70 -3.55
N GLY A 2 -11.05 3.17 -3.66
CA GLY A 2 -10.47 2.79 -4.95
C GLY A 2 -11.28 1.76 -5.76
N SER A 3 -12.06 0.92 -5.06
CA SER A 3 -12.96 -0.06 -5.68
C SER A 3 -14.14 0.55 -6.46
N VAL A 4 -14.48 1.81 -6.21
CA VAL A 4 -15.60 2.50 -6.88
C VAL A 4 -15.15 3.23 -8.16
N MET A 5 -13.83 3.35 -8.38
CA MET A 5 -13.26 4.07 -9.52
C MET A 5 -13.27 3.20 -10.78
N ASN A 6 -12.95 3.76 -11.94
CA ASN A 6 -12.76 2.97 -13.16
C ASN A 6 -11.43 2.19 -13.10
N PRO A 7 -11.27 1.11 -13.88
CA PRO A 7 -10.01 0.36 -13.95
C PRO A 7 -8.77 1.19 -14.33
N CYS A 8 -8.97 2.27 -15.11
CA CYS A 8 -7.90 3.20 -15.50
C CYS A 8 -7.38 4.04 -14.31
N ASP A 9 -8.29 4.41 -13.40
CA ASP A 9 -8.01 5.36 -12.32
C ASP A 9 -7.45 4.66 -11.07
N HIS A 10 -7.83 3.40 -10.84
CA HIS A 10 -7.38 2.65 -9.67
C HIS A 10 -7.22 1.16 -9.98
N PRO A 11 -6.15 0.50 -9.47
CA PRO A 11 -5.97 -0.94 -9.65
C PRO A 11 -7.03 -1.85 -8.99
N HIS A 12 -8.02 -1.27 -8.29
CA HIS A 12 -9.15 -1.97 -7.68
C HIS A 12 -10.48 -1.56 -8.34
N GLY A 13 -10.45 -0.61 -9.27
CA GLY A 13 -11.62 -0.06 -9.89
C GLY A 13 -12.26 -1.02 -10.89
N GLY A 14 -13.56 -0.83 -11.13
CA GLY A 14 -14.37 -1.60 -12.06
C GLY A 14 -14.92 -2.92 -11.54
N GLY A 15 -15.41 -3.73 -12.48
CA GLY A 15 -16.22 -4.92 -12.23
C GLY A 15 -17.70 -4.60 -12.02
N GLU A 16 -18.54 -5.63 -12.12
CA GLU A 16 -19.99 -5.48 -12.02
C GLU A 16 -20.43 -5.32 -10.56
N GLY A 17 -21.21 -4.28 -10.26
CA GLY A 17 -21.71 -4.02 -8.91
C GLY A 17 -20.60 -3.74 -7.90
N LYS A 18 -20.61 -4.45 -6.77
CA LYS A 18 -19.58 -4.32 -5.72
C LYS A 18 -18.50 -5.39 -5.89
N SER A 19 -17.37 -5.00 -6.44
CA SER A 19 -16.24 -5.90 -6.69
C SER A 19 -15.32 -6.06 -5.47
N PRO A 20 -14.80 -7.28 -5.20
CA PRO A 20 -13.68 -7.47 -4.30
C PRO A 20 -12.37 -6.92 -4.90
N VAL A 21 -11.30 -6.89 -4.11
CA VAL A 21 -9.99 -6.32 -4.51
C VAL A 21 -9.36 -7.02 -5.73
N GLY A 22 -9.65 -8.30 -5.94
CA GLY A 22 -9.18 -9.06 -7.12
C GLY A 22 -7.66 -9.25 -7.22
N ARG A 23 -6.90 -8.93 -6.15
CA ARG A 23 -5.43 -9.02 -6.07
C ARG A 23 -5.03 -9.66 -4.73
N PRO A 24 -3.80 -10.21 -4.61
CA PRO A 24 -3.32 -10.85 -3.38
C PRO A 24 -3.35 -9.96 -2.13
N GLY A 25 -3.35 -8.64 -2.32
CA GLY A 25 -3.53 -7.66 -1.26
C GLY A 25 -3.95 -6.30 -1.83
N PRO A 26 -4.36 -5.36 -0.96
CA PRO A 26 -4.73 -4.03 -1.38
C PRO A 26 -3.50 -3.24 -1.85
N VAL A 27 -3.66 -2.53 -2.95
CA VAL A 27 -2.65 -1.64 -3.52
C VAL A 27 -3.08 -0.19 -3.50
N THR A 28 -2.09 0.71 -3.59
CA THR A 28 -2.27 2.14 -3.81
C THR A 28 -2.70 2.42 -5.25
N PRO A 29 -3.14 3.64 -5.58
CA PRO A 29 -3.46 4.02 -6.96
C PRO A 29 -2.30 3.79 -7.95
N TRP A 30 -1.06 3.80 -7.45
CA TRP A 30 0.16 3.57 -8.23
C TRP A 30 0.68 2.11 -8.15
N GLY A 31 -0.13 1.18 -7.65
CA GLY A 31 0.18 -0.25 -7.66
C GLY A 31 1.12 -0.74 -6.55
N LYS A 32 1.58 0.11 -5.63
CA LYS A 32 2.38 -0.34 -4.48
C LYS A 32 1.49 -0.99 -3.41
N PRO A 33 1.97 -1.97 -2.63
CA PRO A 33 1.18 -2.55 -1.55
C PRO A 33 0.79 -1.48 -0.51
N ALA A 34 -0.49 -1.47 -0.12
CA ALA A 34 -1.02 -0.53 0.86
C ALA A 34 -0.86 -1.02 2.31
N LEU A 35 -0.65 -2.32 2.52
CA LEU A 35 -0.51 -2.95 3.82
C LEU A 35 0.84 -3.68 3.96
N GLY A 36 1.44 -3.61 5.15
CA GLY A 36 2.61 -4.40 5.54
C GLY A 36 3.95 -3.96 4.92
N TYR A 37 3.96 -3.07 3.93
CA TYR A 37 5.19 -2.64 3.27
C TYR A 37 5.91 -1.53 4.05
N LYS A 38 7.15 -1.79 4.51
CA LYS A 38 8.00 -0.78 5.14
C LYS A 38 8.50 0.21 4.08
N THR A 39 8.04 1.45 4.13
CA THR A 39 8.39 2.50 3.15
C THR A 39 9.69 3.24 3.46
N ARG A 40 10.25 3.09 4.66
CA ARG A 40 11.51 3.72 5.04
C ARG A 40 12.68 3.08 4.28
N LYS A 41 13.52 3.90 3.65
CA LYS A 41 14.77 3.46 3.02
C LYS A 41 15.71 2.79 4.04
N THR A 42 16.33 1.69 3.65
CA THR A 42 17.19 0.83 4.51
C THR A 42 18.58 1.40 4.80
N LYS A 43 19.03 2.39 4.04
CA LYS A 43 20.36 3.03 4.17
C LYS A 43 20.21 4.53 4.44
N ASN A 44 19.35 4.91 5.38
CA ASN A 44 19.16 6.31 5.71
C ASN A 44 20.23 6.74 6.73
N VAL A 45 20.94 7.84 6.48
CA VAL A 45 21.95 8.39 7.40
C VAL A 45 21.40 8.64 8.81
N ASN A 46 20.10 8.91 8.93
CA ASN A 46 19.44 9.14 10.20
C ASN A 46 19.06 7.85 10.95
N ASP A 47 19.31 6.67 10.38
CA ASP A 47 19.06 5.40 11.05
C ASP A 47 19.90 5.24 12.33
N LYS A 48 21.10 5.86 12.38
CA LYS A 48 21.96 5.88 13.58
C LYS A 48 21.36 6.58 14.79
N PHE A 49 20.37 7.46 14.58
CA PHE A 49 19.70 8.20 15.64
C PHE A 49 18.43 7.50 16.14
N ILE A 50 18.07 6.34 15.59
CA ILE A 50 16.89 5.58 16.02
C ILE A 50 17.28 4.62 17.14
N VAL A 51 16.77 4.90 18.33
CA VAL A 51 16.99 4.05 19.52
C VAL A 51 16.05 2.84 19.54
N ARG A 52 14.78 3.01 19.14
CA ARG A 52 13.78 1.92 19.07
C ARG A 52 12.70 2.22 18.04
N ARG A 53 12.19 1.19 17.34
CA ARG A 53 11.02 1.35 16.44
C ARG A 53 9.72 1.24 17.24
N ARG A 54 8.64 1.79 16.68
CA ARG A 54 7.32 1.83 17.33
C ARG A 54 6.71 0.44 17.49
N ASP A 55 6.98 -0.46 16.56
CA ASP A 55 6.53 -1.85 16.52
C ASP A 55 7.28 -2.76 17.51
N GLY A 56 8.21 -2.23 18.31
CA GLY A 56 8.97 -3.00 19.30
C GLY A 56 9.95 -4.02 18.68
N LYS A 57 10.05 -4.06 17.35
CA LYS A 57 11.06 -4.76 16.58
C LYS A 57 12.27 -3.88 16.27
#